data_AF-A0A1H3WT53-F1
#
_entry.id   AF-A0A1H3WT53-F1
#
_cell.length_a   1.000
_cell.length_b   1.000
_cell.length_c   1.000
_cell.angle_alpha   90.00
_cell.angle_beta   90.00
_cell.angle_gamma   90.00
#
_symmetry.space_group_name_H-M   'P 1'
#
loop_
_entity.id
_entity.type
_entity.pdbx_description
1 polymer ?
#
loop_
_entity_poly.entity_id
_entity_poly.type
_entity_poly.pdbx_seq_one_letter_code
_entity_poly.pdbx_strand_id
1 'polypeptide(L)'
;MINSKNDTDYIFEEYKGYTIVSHKKNVVEKDINNLIIVFRSDEFPNYGYIVGLDDSKLSGNRKSLPHNMDDAKAYIDWAVKIRQEQSKNKVEIPKPRKSKGRRM
;
A
#
# COMPACT_ATOMS: atom_id res chain seq x y z
N MET A 1 -14.13 4.15 10.84
CA MET A 1 -13.89 3.48 9.55
C MET A 1 -13.61 4.60 8.54
N ILE A 2 -12.49 4.54 7.81
CA ILE A 2 -11.99 5.67 6.99
C ILE A 2 -12.94 5.91 5.82
N ASN A 3 -13.68 7.02 5.86
CA ASN A 3 -14.69 7.33 4.83
C ASN A 3 -14.19 8.38 3.82
N SER A 4 -13.20 9.20 4.18
CA SER A 4 -12.66 10.24 3.28
C SER A 4 -11.23 10.64 3.69
N LYS A 5 -10.48 11.28 2.77
CA LYS A 5 -9.16 11.88 3.06
C LYS A 5 -9.24 13.08 4.04
N ASN A 6 -10.43 13.54 4.37
CA ASN A 6 -10.67 14.65 5.30
C ASN A 6 -10.97 14.17 6.73
N ASP A 7 -10.83 12.87 6.99
CA ASP A 7 -11.05 12.33 8.32
C ASP A 7 -10.04 12.93 9.30
N THR A 8 -10.54 13.67 10.29
CA THR A 8 -9.71 14.41 11.23
C THR A 8 -8.93 13.52 12.17
N ASP A 9 -9.34 12.26 12.33
CA ASP A 9 -8.69 11.31 13.22
C ASP A 9 -7.51 10.57 12.56
N TYR A 10 -7.35 10.70 11.24
CA TYR A 10 -6.28 10.06 10.48
C TYR A 10 -5.32 11.06 9.84
N ILE A 11 -4.09 10.60 9.66
CA ILE A 11 -3.03 11.25 8.89
C ILE A 11 -2.96 10.52 7.55
N PHE A 12 -2.95 11.29 6.48
CA PHE A 12 -2.85 10.80 5.12
C PHE A 12 -1.55 11.32 4.51
N GLU A 13 -0.72 10.42 3.99
CA GLU A 13 0.47 10.76 3.23
C GLU A 13 0.44 10.08 1.86
N GLU A 14 0.68 10.85 0.79
CA GLU A 14 0.74 10.30 -0.56
C GLU A 14 2.18 9.94 -0.93
N TYR A 15 2.38 8.71 -1.41
CA TYR A 15 3.70 8.22 -1.81
C TYR A 15 3.62 7.28 -3.01
N LYS A 16 4.29 7.64 -4.11
CA LYS A 16 4.40 6.82 -5.35
C LYS A 16 3.06 6.27 -5.88
N GLY A 17 1.99 7.05 -5.81
CA GLY A 17 0.64 6.64 -6.25
C GLY A 17 -0.12 5.77 -5.24
N TYR A 18 0.32 5.76 -3.99
CA TYR A 18 -0.36 5.17 -2.85
C TYR A 18 -0.71 6.25 -1.83
N THR A 19 -1.75 5.99 -1.04
CA THR A 19 -2.14 6.76 0.14
C THR A 19 -1.84 5.93 1.37
N ILE A 20 -0.89 6.37 2.17
CA ILE A 20 -0.58 5.81 3.49
C ILE A 20 -1.52 6.48 4.49
N VAL A 21 -2.12 5.67 5.36
CA VAL A 21 -3.04 6.11 6.39
C VAL A 21 -2.59 5.57 7.74
N SER A 22 -2.49 6.47 8.72
CA SER A 22 -2.24 6.16 10.12
C SER A 22 -3.20 6.97 10.98
N HIS A 23 -3.61 6.47 12.13
CA HIS A 23 -4.38 7.27 13.07
C HIS A 23 -3.48 8.38 13.68
N LYS A 24 -4.09 9.49 14.11
CA LYS A 24 -3.39 10.57 14.83
C LYS A 24 -3.16 10.25 16.29
N LYS A 25 -4.09 9.48 16.88
CA LYS A 25 -4.06 9.09 18.28
C LYS A 25 -3.71 7.61 18.37
N ASN A 26 -2.43 7.30 18.15
CA ASN A 26 -1.95 5.94 18.38
C ASN A 26 -2.01 5.66 19.87
N VAL A 27 -2.50 4.48 20.22
CA VAL A 27 -2.59 4.02 21.59
C VAL A 27 -1.47 3.04 21.89
N VAL A 28 -1.28 2.81 23.17
CA VAL A 28 -0.15 2.08 23.70
C VAL A 28 -0.34 0.55 23.61
N GLU A 29 -1.57 0.13 23.40
CA GLU A 29 -1.97 -1.27 23.33
C GLU A 29 -2.16 -1.71 21.88
N LYS A 30 -2.27 -3.01 21.66
CA LYS A 30 -2.59 -3.53 20.33
C LYS A 30 -4.02 -3.14 19.97
N ASP A 31 -4.16 -2.10 19.16
CA ASP A 31 -5.45 -1.52 18.79
C ASP A 31 -5.53 -1.23 17.29
N ILE A 32 -6.77 -1.13 16.79
CA ILE A 32 -7.05 -0.77 15.38
C ILE A 32 -6.52 0.63 15.05
N ASN A 33 -6.48 1.52 16.04
CA ASN A 33 -5.93 2.86 15.90
C ASN A 33 -4.42 2.85 15.68
N ASN A 34 -3.71 1.74 15.94
CA ASN A 34 -2.29 1.66 15.64
C ASN A 34 -2.00 1.11 14.25
N LEU A 35 -3.00 0.81 13.44
CA LEU A 35 -2.76 0.22 12.13
C LEU A 35 -2.22 1.25 11.15
N ILE A 36 -1.17 0.86 10.43
CA ILE A 36 -0.73 1.56 9.23
C ILE A 36 -1.29 0.83 8.02
N ILE A 37 -2.12 1.55 7.28
CA ILE A 37 -2.86 1.03 6.14
C ILE A 37 -2.38 1.75 4.89
N VAL A 38 -2.07 1.00 3.86
CA VAL A 38 -1.66 1.53 2.56
C VAL A 38 -2.73 1.20 1.53
N PHE A 39 -3.21 2.22 0.83
CA PHE A 39 -4.14 2.12 -0.27
C PHE A 39 -3.43 2.49 -1.56
N ARG A 40 -3.78 1.87 -2.69
CA ARG A 40 -3.48 2.53 -3.97
C ARG A 40 -4.39 3.74 -4.12
N SER A 41 -3.89 4.81 -4.73
CA SER A 41 -4.66 6.03 -4.89
C SER A 41 -5.96 5.84 -5.70
N ASP A 42 -6.02 4.86 -6.60
CA ASP A 42 -7.20 4.53 -7.40
C ASP A 42 -8.21 3.61 -6.70
N GLU A 43 -7.81 2.97 -5.59
CA GLU A 43 -8.63 2.00 -4.85
C GLU A 43 -9.06 2.51 -3.47
N PHE A 44 -8.55 3.67 -3.04
CA PHE A 44 -8.93 4.33 -1.79
C PHE A 44 -10.42 4.76 -1.81
N PRO A 45 -11.18 4.58 -0.70
CA PRO A 45 -10.83 3.96 0.58
C PRO A 45 -11.20 2.47 0.68
N ASN A 46 -11.56 1.81 -0.43
CA ASN A 46 -12.21 0.51 -0.40
C ASN A 46 -11.24 -0.66 -0.23
N TYR A 47 -10.08 -0.63 -0.89
CA TYR A 47 -9.10 -1.72 -0.85
C TYR A 47 -7.75 -1.23 -0.32
N GLY A 48 -7.48 -1.55 0.94
CA GLY A 48 -6.24 -1.22 1.64
C GLY A 48 -5.55 -2.45 2.20
N TYR A 49 -4.22 -2.36 2.32
CA TYR A 49 -3.38 -3.38 2.92
C TYR A 49 -2.86 -2.88 4.26
N ILE A 50 -2.94 -3.72 5.29
CA ILE A 50 -2.31 -3.44 6.58
C ILE A 50 -0.83 -3.79 6.45
N VAL A 51 0.03 -2.78 6.53
CA VAL A 51 1.49 -2.95 6.36
C VAL A 51 2.20 -3.09 7.70
N GLY A 52 1.61 -2.56 8.77
CA GLY A 52 2.20 -2.66 10.08
C GLY A 52 1.27 -2.19 11.18
N LEU A 53 1.75 -2.39 12.40
CA LEU A 53 1.13 -1.90 13.61
C LEU A 53 2.14 -0.98 14.28
N ASP A 54 1.77 0.28 14.46
CA ASP A 54 2.54 1.30 15.14
C ASP A 54 2.46 1.12 16.68
N ASP A 55 2.75 -0.10 17.14
CA ASP A 55 2.99 -0.41 18.56
C ASP A 55 4.49 -0.30 18.77
N SER A 56 4.95 0.89 19.16
CA SER A 56 6.37 1.17 19.44
C SER A 56 6.85 0.40 20.68
N LYS A 57 7.04 -0.91 20.55
CA LYS A 57 7.64 -1.77 21.58
C LYS A 57 9.13 -2.00 21.42
N LEU A 58 9.77 -1.43 20.40
CA LEU A 58 11.13 -1.84 20.05
C LEU A 58 12.23 -1.23 20.95
N SER A 59 12.04 -0.06 21.56
CA SER A 59 12.79 0.40 22.75
C SER A 59 12.42 1.85 23.12
N GLY A 60 12.39 2.18 24.42
CA GLY A 60 12.26 3.56 24.91
C GLY A 60 10.83 4.00 25.27
N ASN A 61 10.65 5.29 25.59
CA ASN A 61 9.36 5.85 25.96
C ASN A 61 8.36 5.74 24.81
N ARG A 62 7.14 5.27 25.12
CA ARG A 62 6.02 5.16 24.17
C ARG A 62 5.81 6.51 23.47
N LYS A 63 5.97 6.54 22.15
CA LYS A 63 5.66 7.71 21.32
C LYS A 63 4.28 7.48 20.70
N SER A 64 3.41 8.47 20.81
CA SER A 64 2.06 8.47 20.24
C SER A 64 2.03 8.91 18.77
N LEU A 65 3.19 9.07 18.13
CA LEU A 65 3.33 9.56 16.76
C LEU A 65 3.64 8.38 15.83
N PRO A 66 3.08 8.38 14.59
CA PRO A 66 3.35 7.35 13.59
C PRO A 66 4.85 7.16 13.38
N HIS A 67 5.41 6.05 13.84
CA HIS A 67 6.83 5.76 13.71
C HIS A 67 7.11 4.87 12.49
N ASN A 68 6.17 4.00 12.12
CA ASN A 68 6.37 3.00 11.07
C ASN A 68 6.04 3.51 9.65
N MET A 69 6.19 4.82 9.39
CA MET A 69 6.00 5.41 8.05
C MET A 69 7.07 4.94 7.05
N ASP A 70 8.28 4.71 7.52
CA ASP A 70 9.37 4.19 6.68
C ASP A 70 9.10 2.75 6.23
N ASP A 71 8.51 1.92 7.10
CA ASP A 71 8.07 0.57 6.74
C ASP A 71 6.98 0.60 5.66
N ALA A 72 6.04 1.54 5.76
CA ALA A 72 5.01 1.74 4.74
C ALA A 72 5.61 2.15 3.39
N LYS A 73 6.60 3.06 3.40
CA LYS A 73 7.33 3.47 2.19
C LYS A 73 8.15 2.32 1.60
N ALA A 74 8.82 1.54 2.44
CA ALA A 74 9.59 0.37 2.02
C ALA A 74 8.70 -0.69 1.37
N TYR A 75 7.51 -0.94 1.94
CA TYR A 75 6.50 -1.81 1.33
C TYR A 75 6.05 -1.29 -0.04
N ILE A 76 5.73 0.01 -0.14
CA ILE A 76 5.33 0.63 -1.41
C ILE A 76 6.44 0.50 -2.46
N ASP A 77 7.69 0.72 -2.07
CA ASP A 77 8.85 0.60 -2.96
C ASP A 77 9.01 -0.82 -3.50
N TRP A 78 8.90 -1.81 -2.63
CA TRP A 78 8.87 -3.20 -3.04
C TRP A 78 7.70 -3.50 -3.99
N ALA A 79 6.48 -3.08 -3.64
CA ALA A 79 5.28 -3.32 -4.45
C ALA A 79 5.37 -2.68 -5.84
N VAL A 80 5.89 -1.45 -5.94
CA VAL A 80 6.12 -0.74 -7.20
C VAL A 80 7.19 -1.47 -8.03
N LYS A 81 8.30 -1.88 -7.41
CA LYS A 81 9.38 -2.61 -8.09
C LYS A 81 8.86 -3.92 -8.70
N ILE A 82 8.13 -4.72 -7.93
CA ILE A 82 7.57 -5.99 -8.41
C ILE A 82 6.60 -5.77 -9.58
N ARG A 83 5.74 -4.74 -9.53
CA ARG A 83 4.83 -4.42 -10.65
C ARG A 83 5.59 -4.04 -11.92
N GLN A 84 6.68 -3.29 -11.79
CA GLN A 84 7.53 -2.90 -12.92
C GLN A 84 8.26 -4.11 -13.53
N GLU A 85 8.72 -5.05 -12.71
CA GLU A 85 9.34 -6.29 -13.19
C GLU A 85 8.32 -7.18 -13.92
N GLN A 86 7.10 -7.30 -13.39
CA GLN A 86 6.02 -8.05 -14.03
C GLN A 86 5.56 -7.42 -15.37
N SER A 87 5.53 -6.09 -15.47
CA SER A 87 5.17 -5.43 -16.73
C SER A 87 6.27 -5.57 -17.78
N LYS A 88 7.55 -5.56 -17.39
CA LYS A 88 8.69 -5.86 -18.28
C LYS A 88 8.65 -7.30 -18.80
N ASN A 89 8.26 -8.26 -17.96
CA ASN A 89 8.17 -9.67 -18.35
C ASN A 89 6.93 -10.02 -19.21
N LYS A 90 5.96 -9.12 -19.35
CA LYS A 90 4.79 -9.32 -20.22
C LYS A 90 5.03 -8.96 -21.69
N VAL A 91 6.24 -8.53 -22.05
CA VAL A 91 6.59 -8.24 -23.45
C VAL A 91 6.94 -9.55 -24.17
N GLU A 92 6.13 -9.84 -25.20
CA GLU A 92 6.33 -10.84 -26.27
C GLU A 92 6.00 -12.32 -25.98
N ILE A 93 4.70 -12.61 -25.80
CA ILE A 93 4.17 -13.86 -26.38
C ILE A 93 3.71 -13.50 -27.81
N PRO A 94 4.45 -13.84 -28.87
CA PRO A 94 3.99 -13.59 -30.23
C PRO A 94 2.67 -14.33 -30.43
N LYS A 95 1.61 -13.58 -30.79
CA LYS A 95 0.31 -14.17 -31.13
C LYS A 95 0.54 -15.24 -32.21
N PRO A 96 0.02 -16.47 -32.06
CA PRO A 96 0.19 -17.49 -33.08
C PRO A 96 -0.39 -16.97 -34.40
N ARG A 97 0.45 -16.91 -35.44
CA ARG A 97 0.03 -16.51 -36.79
C ARG A 97 -1.06 -17.49 -37.22
N LYS A 98 -2.30 -17.00 -37.40
CA LYS A 98 -3.38 -17.78 -38.00
C LYS A 98 -2.89 -18.31 -39.35
N SER A 99 -2.70 -19.62 -39.45
CA SER A 99 -2.40 -20.28 -40.72
C SER A 99 -3.55 -20.00 -41.66
N LYS A 100 -3.29 -19.24 -42.74
CA LYS A 100 -4.26 -19.08 -43.83
C LYS A 100 -4.62 -20.48 -44.32
N GLY A 101 -5.88 -20.86 -44.14
CA GLY A 101 -6.43 -22.12 -44.62
C GLY A 101 -6.10 -22.30 -46.10
N ARG A 102 -5.54 -23.46 -46.42
CA ARG A 102 -5.28 -23.91 -47.79
C ARG A 102 -6.64 -24.08 -48.46
N ARG A 103 -6.90 -23.30 -49.51
CA ARG A 103 -8.04 -23.53 -50.42
C ARG A 103 -7.86 -24.91 -51.05
N MET A 104 -8.88 -25.75 -50.94
CA MET A 104 -9.16 -26.86 -51.84
C MET A 104 -10.46 -26.53 -52.56
#